data_AF-A0A8C4ZAP3-F1
#
_entry.id   AF-A0A8C4ZAP3-F1
#
_cell.length_a   1.000
_cell.length_b   1.000
_cell.length_c   1.000
_cell.angle_alpha   90.00
_cell.angle_beta   90.00
_cell.angle_gamma   90.00
#
_symmetry.space_group_name_H-M   'P 1'
#
loop_
_entity.id
_entity.type
_entity.pdbx_description
1 polymer ?
#
loop_
_entity_poly.entity_id
_entity_poly.type
_entity_poly.pdbx_seq_one_letter_code
_entity_poly.pdbx_strand_id
1 'polypeptide(L)'
;MNALLSSHSRPATPRGRALPTWAEEIHLTNGLSHGGLVGGANVDQRLRQLARRRRGDKENRSDAFCLSLVNMLNPQRSLSEVPKMSAANQVERAVMEEEFNWLLKEEVHSVLKQLQDILKEASRRFSMPTTGLDGQVKQENFILGSTTMDQVKGVLTLQGEALAQADINLKVSKSSQVLHFQFRDDKQWKLQQIQDARNHVNQALQLLSSRDESYRFKTGAEVNKLMDAVMLQLARARNRLTTPASMTLPELATSGLMKMFSPPMPGDVMVNFYINLSKLCLAVYQLHVLQPNTTKNFKPAGSSVLHNPGSTFELNNHRFEVSHVHKVECVVPWLNDTLVFFTISLQLCQQLKDKISVFSSLWNYRPF
;
A
#
# COMPACT_ATOMS: atom_id res chain seq x y z
N MET A 1 12.36 56.03 18.86
CA MET A 1 11.45 56.90 19.63
C MET A 1 10.18 57.10 18.82
N ASN A 2 9.04 56.65 19.38
CA ASN A 2 7.63 57.01 19.22
C ASN A 2 7.06 57.28 17.80
N ALA A 3 6.09 56.53 17.28
CA ALA A 3 4.71 56.19 17.72
C ALA A 3 3.69 57.36 17.60
N LEU A 4 2.64 57.14 16.77
CA LEU A 4 1.21 57.54 16.86
C LEU A 4 0.59 57.46 15.44
N LEU A 5 -0.17 56.41 15.09
CA LEU A 5 -1.63 56.19 15.28
C LEU A 5 -2.54 57.18 14.50
N SER A 6 -3.22 56.66 13.48
CA SER A 6 -4.55 57.13 13.05
C SER A 6 -5.27 56.02 12.27
N SER A 7 -6.37 55.57 12.87
CA SER A 7 -7.39 54.62 12.41
C SER A 7 -8.18 55.11 11.21
N HIS A 8 -8.55 54.23 10.26
CA HIS A 8 -9.80 54.30 9.49
C HIS A 8 -10.25 52.91 9.03
N SER A 9 -11.55 52.65 9.23
CA SER A 9 -12.25 51.37 9.18
C SER A 9 -12.60 50.90 7.75
N ARG A 10 -12.52 49.59 7.50
CA ARG A 10 -13.10 48.91 6.31
C ARG A 10 -13.81 47.61 6.72
N PRO A 11 -14.81 47.15 5.94
CA PRO A 11 -15.90 46.32 6.42
C PRO A 11 -15.57 44.83 6.48
N ALA A 12 -16.23 44.13 7.41
CA ALA A 12 -16.12 42.70 7.62
C ALA A 12 -16.87 41.89 6.54
N THR A 13 -16.15 41.01 5.84
CA THR A 13 -16.70 39.86 5.10
C THR A 13 -16.40 38.55 5.84
N PRO A 14 -17.26 37.52 5.72
CA PRO A 14 -17.22 36.36 6.60
C PRO A 14 -16.06 35.43 6.23
N ARG A 15 -15.22 35.09 7.20
CA ARG A 15 -14.18 34.06 7.10
C ARG A 15 -14.83 32.69 6.86
N GLY A 16 -14.68 32.15 5.66
CA GLY A 16 -14.89 30.73 5.38
C GLY A 16 -13.87 29.91 6.19
N ARG A 17 -14.36 29.13 7.15
CA ARG A 17 -13.55 28.24 7.96
C ARG A 17 -13.17 27.04 7.08
N ALA A 18 -11.89 26.91 6.73
CA ALA A 18 -11.36 25.71 6.10
C ALA A 18 -11.62 24.49 7.00
N LEU A 19 -12.15 23.42 6.43
CA LEU A 19 -12.34 22.13 7.10
C LEU A 19 -10.96 21.48 7.32
N PRO A 20 -10.71 20.85 8.48
CA PRO A 20 -9.45 20.13 8.69
C PRO A 20 -9.38 18.91 7.77
N THR A 21 -8.20 18.65 7.21
CA THR A 21 -7.89 17.42 6.47
C THR A 21 -7.76 16.24 7.43
N TRP A 22 -8.28 15.07 7.02
CA TRP A 22 -8.33 13.78 7.74
C TRP A 22 -6.99 13.26 8.33
N ALA A 23 -5.87 13.92 8.08
CA ALA A 23 -4.54 13.51 8.54
C ALA A 23 -4.24 13.86 10.01
N GLU A 24 -4.95 14.82 10.63
CA GLU A 24 -4.72 15.19 12.04
C GLU A 24 -5.48 14.31 13.05
N GLU A 25 -6.46 13.52 12.60
CA GLU A 25 -7.36 12.77 13.50
C GLU A 25 -6.78 11.43 14.00
N ILE A 26 -5.67 10.97 13.42
CA ILE A 26 -5.02 9.70 13.80
C ILE A 26 -3.97 9.88 14.92
N HIS A 27 -3.49 11.11 15.16
CA HIS A 27 -2.45 11.36 16.17
C HIS A 27 -2.97 11.61 17.60
N LEU A 28 -4.28 11.75 17.81
CA LEU A 28 -4.86 12.12 19.10
C LEU A 28 -5.39 10.96 19.96
N THR A 29 -5.27 9.71 19.52
CA THR A 29 -5.80 8.56 20.27
C THR A 29 -4.82 7.92 21.27
N ASN A 30 -3.59 8.44 21.40
CA ASN A 30 -2.63 7.98 22.41
C ASN A 30 -2.16 9.14 23.30
N GLY A 31 -2.93 9.47 24.35
CA GLY A 31 -2.55 10.48 25.34
C GLY A 31 -3.59 10.70 26.44
N LEU A 32 -3.36 10.05 27.59
CA LEU A 32 -4.08 10.03 28.88
C LEU A 32 -4.86 11.28 29.37
N SER A 33 -6.05 11.00 29.89
CA SER A 33 -6.71 11.45 31.16
C SER A 33 -6.28 12.74 31.88
N HIS A 34 -7.18 13.74 31.96
CA HIS A 34 -7.73 14.42 33.17
C HIS A 34 -8.23 15.87 32.89
N GLY A 35 -9.42 16.22 33.42
CA GLY A 35 -9.74 17.57 33.90
C GLY A 35 -10.65 18.49 33.05
N GLY A 36 -11.91 18.69 33.50
CA GLY A 36 -12.55 20.01 33.61
C GLY A 36 -13.27 20.67 32.41
N LEU A 37 -14.60 20.47 32.37
CA LEU A 37 -15.72 21.33 31.88
C LEU A 37 -15.38 22.81 31.54
N VAL A 38 -15.91 23.47 30.49
CA VAL A 38 -17.34 23.72 30.14
C VAL A 38 -17.43 24.21 28.67
N GLY A 39 -18.47 23.79 27.93
CA GLY A 39 -19.01 24.60 26.81
C GLY A 39 -19.05 23.99 25.40
N GLY A 40 -19.53 22.75 25.22
CA GLY A 40 -19.65 22.13 23.88
C GLY A 40 -20.81 21.16 23.68
N ALA A 41 -21.79 21.12 24.59
CA ALA A 41 -22.69 19.96 24.69
C ALA A 41 -23.82 19.87 23.64
N ASN A 42 -24.14 20.93 22.88
CA ASN A 42 -25.40 20.93 22.11
C ASN A 42 -25.27 20.57 20.61
N VAL A 43 -24.07 20.66 20.02
CA VAL A 43 -23.84 20.35 18.59
C VAL A 43 -23.37 18.90 18.41
N ASP A 44 -22.49 18.43 19.29
CA ASP A 44 -21.96 17.06 19.28
C ASP A 44 -23.06 16.03 19.65
N GLN A 45 -24.00 16.40 20.53
CA GLN A 45 -25.13 15.53 20.89
C GLN A 45 -26.17 15.42 19.77
N ARG A 46 -26.39 16.49 18.98
CA ARG A 46 -27.26 16.49 17.79
C ARG A 46 -26.66 15.74 16.61
N LEU A 47 -25.34 15.86 16.38
CA LEU A 47 -24.64 15.09 15.34
C LEU A 47 -24.53 13.60 15.71
N ARG A 48 -24.31 13.26 16.99
CA ARG A 48 -24.38 11.87 17.46
C ARG A 48 -25.79 11.29 17.39
N GLN A 49 -26.85 12.08 17.61
CA GLN A 49 -28.24 11.63 17.43
C GLN A 49 -28.63 11.48 15.94
N LEU A 50 -28.16 12.35 15.05
CA LEU A 50 -28.37 12.22 13.59
C LEU A 50 -27.53 11.08 12.99
N ALA A 51 -26.30 10.87 13.46
CA ALA A 51 -25.47 9.72 13.11
C ALA A 51 -26.04 8.42 13.68
N ARG A 52 -26.59 8.41 14.90
CA ARG A 52 -27.32 7.25 15.46
C ARG A 52 -28.67 7.01 14.80
N ARG A 53 -29.35 8.03 14.26
CA ARG A 53 -30.58 7.84 13.44
C ARG A 53 -30.28 7.34 12.04
N ARG A 54 -29.24 7.84 11.36
CA ARG A 54 -28.83 7.34 10.01
C ARG A 54 -28.08 6.02 10.04
N ARG A 55 -27.30 5.76 11.10
CA ARG A 55 -26.68 4.45 11.35
C ARG A 55 -27.75 3.50 11.87
N GLY A 56 -28.61 3.95 12.79
CA GLY A 56 -29.80 3.23 13.26
C GLY A 56 -30.71 2.76 12.12
N ASP A 57 -31.11 3.58 11.15
CA ASP A 57 -31.96 3.09 10.04
C ASP A 57 -31.26 2.09 9.08
N LYS A 58 -29.92 2.14 8.98
CA LYS A 58 -29.12 1.25 8.12
C LYS A 58 -28.71 -0.05 8.82
N GLU A 59 -28.31 0.03 10.09
CA GLU A 59 -28.03 -1.09 10.98
C GLU A 59 -29.32 -1.79 11.37
N ASN A 60 -30.42 -1.08 11.62
CA ASN A 60 -31.71 -1.69 11.95
C ASN A 60 -32.37 -2.36 10.72
N ARG A 61 -32.05 -1.95 9.49
CA ARG A 61 -32.39 -2.71 8.27
C ARG A 61 -31.48 -3.92 8.07
N SER A 62 -30.18 -3.79 8.32
CA SER A 62 -29.21 -4.89 8.26
C SER A 62 -29.47 -5.94 9.37
N ASP A 63 -29.84 -5.52 10.57
CA ASP A 63 -30.11 -6.36 11.74
C ASP A 63 -31.51 -6.94 11.68
N ALA A 64 -32.52 -6.19 11.20
CA ALA A 64 -33.82 -6.76 10.86
C ALA A 64 -33.69 -7.81 9.74
N PHE A 65 -32.76 -7.60 8.80
CA PHE A 65 -32.44 -8.58 7.76
C PHE A 65 -31.72 -9.80 8.34
N CYS A 66 -30.71 -9.65 9.22
CA CYS A 66 -30.09 -10.77 9.92
C CYS A 66 -31.07 -11.53 10.80
N LEU A 67 -31.98 -10.85 11.51
CA LEU A 67 -33.04 -11.48 12.30
C LEU A 67 -34.08 -12.19 11.44
N SER A 68 -34.43 -11.64 10.27
CA SER A 68 -35.31 -12.29 9.28
C SER A 68 -34.64 -13.51 8.65
N LEU A 69 -33.34 -13.42 8.36
CA LEU A 69 -32.51 -14.50 7.83
C LEU A 69 -32.33 -15.65 8.85
N VAL A 70 -32.14 -15.32 10.13
CA VAL A 70 -32.07 -16.30 11.23
C VAL A 70 -33.43 -16.96 11.48
N ASN A 71 -34.54 -16.20 11.40
CA ASN A 71 -35.88 -16.80 11.49
C ASN A 71 -36.23 -17.68 10.28
N MET A 72 -35.70 -17.40 9.09
CA MET A 72 -35.85 -18.24 7.90
C MET A 72 -35.04 -19.55 7.94
N LEU A 73 -34.00 -19.63 8.78
CA LEU A 73 -33.17 -20.83 8.96
C LEU A 73 -33.70 -21.79 10.04
N ASN A 74 -34.85 -21.50 10.66
CA ASN A 74 -35.42 -22.35 11.71
C ASN A 74 -36.12 -23.60 11.11
N PRO A 75 -35.70 -24.85 11.38
CA PRO A 75 -36.20 -26.05 10.69
C PRO A 75 -37.57 -26.57 11.15
N GLN A 76 -38.26 -25.88 12.05
CA GLN A 76 -39.55 -26.32 12.61
C GLN A 76 -40.73 -25.64 11.91
N ARG A 77 -41.01 -26.00 10.65
CA ARG A 77 -42.35 -25.86 10.07
C ARG A 77 -42.85 -27.26 9.71
N SER A 78 -43.91 -27.67 10.41
CA SER A 78 -44.54 -28.98 10.30
C SER A 78 -44.94 -29.32 8.86
N LEU A 79 -44.55 -30.53 8.44
CA LEU A 79 -44.87 -31.16 7.16
C LEU A 79 -46.37 -31.49 7.06
N SER A 80 -47.17 -30.56 6.55
CA SER A 80 -48.44 -30.89 5.88
C SER A 80 -49.01 -29.62 5.24
N GLU A 81 -48.76 -29.44 3.93
CA GLU A 81 -49.64 -28.80 2.93
C GLU A 81 -48.82 -28.27 1.73
N VAL A 82 -48.92 -28.95 0.59
CA VAL A 82 -48.73 -28.39 -0.76
C VAL A 82 -49.82 -29.07 -1.59
N PRO A 83 -50.72 -28.34 -2.31
CA PRO A 83 -50.33 -27.40 -3.35
C PRO A 83 -51.20 -26.14 -3.42
N LYS A 84 -50.66 -25.01 -2.96
CA LYS A 84 -50.94 -23.69 -3.53
C LYS A 84 -49.63 -22.95 -3.57
N MET A 85 -49.22 -22.50 -4.76
CA MET A 85 -48.14 -21.54 -4.91
C MET A 85 -48.55 -20.30 -4.09
N SER A 86 -48.04 -20.19 -2.88
CA SER A 86 -48.56 -19.23 -1.90
C SER A 86 -48.17 -17.82 -2.35
N ALA A 87 -49.11 -16.87 -2.27
CA ALA A 87 -48.83 -15.46 -2.48
C ALA A 87 -47.68 -14.97 -1.57
N ALA A 88 -47.49 -15.61 -0.41
CA ALA A 88 -46.37 -15.40 0.50
C ALA A 88 -45.00 -15.69 -0.17
N ASN A 89 -44.86 -16.78 -0.94
CA ASN A 89 -43.61 -17.08 -1.66
C ASN A 89 -43.33 -16.09 -2.81
N GLN A 90 -44.38 -15.53 -3.43
CA GLN A 90 -44.22 -14.50 -4.47
C GLN A 90 -43.83 -13.14 -3.88
N VAL A 91 -44.40 -12.76 -2.73
CA VAL A 91 -44.03 -11.54 -2.01
C VAL A 91 -42.60 -11.65 -1.48
N GLU A 92 -42.22 -12.79 -0.88
CA GLU A 92 -40.83 -13.05 -0.46
C GLU A 92 -39.84 -12.94 -1.63
N ARG A 93 -40.20 -13.46 -2.81
CA ARG A 93 -39.40 -13.36 -4.03
C ARG A 93 -39.26 -11.92 -4.51
N ALA A 94 -40.35 -11.16 -4.54
CA ALA A 94 -40.34 -9.77 -4.97
C ALA A 94 -39.48 -8.89 -4.04
N VAL A 95 -39.57 -9.10 -2.73
CA VAL A 95 -38.73 -8.41 -1.74
C VAL A 95 -37.26 -8.78 -1.91
N MET A 96 -36.93 -10.06 -2.07
CA MET A 96 -35.54 -10.48 -2.31
C MET A 96 -34.97 -9.92 -3.62
N GLU A 97 -35.78 -9.82 -4.67
CA GLU A 97 -35.38 -9.22 -5.95
C GLU A 97 -35.19 -7.70 -5.83
N GLU A 98 -36.02 -7.02 -5.06
CA GLU A 98 -35.87 -5.60 -4.76
C GLU A 98 -34.60 -5.33 -3.93
N GLU A 99 -34.34 -6.14 -2.90
CA GLU A 99 -33.13 -6.08 -2.08
C GLU A 99 -31.85 -6.38 -2.89
N PHE A 100 -31.89 -7.37 -3.79
CA PHE A 100 -30.77 -7.65 -4.69
C PHE A 100 -30.53 -6.52 -5.69
N ASN A 101 -31.60 -5.94 -6.23
CA ASN A 101 -31.50 -4.76 -7.10
C ASN A 101 -30.95 -3.54 -6.35
N TRP A 102 -31.33 -3.35 -5.08
CA TRP A 102 -30.78 -2.31 -4.22
C TRP A 102 -29.28 -2.55 -3.96
N LEU A 103 -28.88 -3.78 -3.62
CA LEU A 103 -27.47 -4.16 -3.46
C LEU A 103 -26.64 -3.78 -4.70
N LEU A 104 -27.12 -4.16 -5.88
CA LEU A 104 -26.44 -3.89 -7.15
C LEU A 104 -26.37 -2.39 -7.50
N LYS A 105 -27.32 -1.59 -7.02
CA LYS A 105 -27.44 -0.17 -7.37
C LYS A 105 -26.79 0.78 -6.37
N GLU A 106 -26.83 0.46 -5.08
CA GLU A 106 -26.39 1.37 -4.02
C GLU A 106 -25.13 0.86 -3.33
N GLU A 107 -25.14 -0.38 -2.85
CA GLU A 107 -24.01 -0.95 -2.11
C GLU A 107 -22.77 -1.11 -3.01
N VAL A 108 -22.95 -1.66 -4.23
CA VAL A 108 -21.85 -1.83 -5.19
C VAL A 108 -21.18 -0.50 -5.47
N HIS A 109 -21.94 0.53 -5.85
CA HIS A 109 -21.38 1.86 -6.16
C HIS A 109 -20.73 2.52 -4.94
N SER A 110 -21.30 2.34 -3.75
CA SER A 110 -20.68 2.82 -2.50
C SER A 110 -19.30 2.18 -2.28
N VAL A 111 -19.17 0.87 -2.46
CA VAL A 111 -17.88 0.17 -2.34
C VAL A 111 -16.91 0.57 -3.45
N LEU A 112 -17.37 0.71 -4.70
CA LEU A 112 -16.54 1.17 -5.81
C LEU A 112 -15.97 2.57 -5.54
N LYS A 113 -16.78 3.49 -5.02
CA LYS A 113 -16.35 4.83 -4.63
C LYS A 113 -15.31 4.79 -3.51
N GLN A 114 -15.58 4.01 -2.46
CA GLN A 114 -14.63 3.82 -1.37
C GLN A 114 -13.29 3.23 -1.86
N LEU A 115 -13.33 2.25 -2.75
CA LEU A 115 -12.14 1.68 -3.38
C LEU A 115 -11.38 2.73 -4.21
N GLN A 116 -12.09 3.54 -5.01
CA GLN A 116 -11.46 4.62 -5.76
C GLN A 116 -10.75 5.62 -4.85
N ASP A 117 -11.39 6.03 -3.76
CA ASP A 117 -10.82 7.01 -2.82
C ASP A 117 -9.56 6.46 -2.14
N ILE A 118 -9.59 5.21 -1.67
CA ILE A 118 -8.43 4.53 -1.07
C ILE A 118 -7.30 4.40 -2.10
N LEU A 119 -7.60 3.97 -3.34
CA LEU A 119 -6.58 3.75 -4.36
C LEU A 119 -6.02 5.05 -4.94
N LYS A 120 -6.81 6.13 -4.99
CA LYS A 120 -6.31 7.47 -5.32
C LYS A 120 -5.33 7.95 -4.26
N GLU A 121 -5.64 7.73 -2.99
CA GLU A 121 -4.72 8.06 -1.90
C GLU A 121 -3.44 7.21 -1.96
N ALA A 122 -3.55 5.91 -2.24
CA ALA A 122 -2.38 5.05 -2.47
C ALA A 122 -1.53 5.52 -3.67
N SER A 123 -2.16 5.87 -4.80
CA SER A 123 -1.46 6.42 -5.98
C SER A 123 -0.76 7.75 -5.69
N ARG A 124 -1.37 8.59 -4.84
CA ARG A 124 -0.76 9.84 -4.37
C ARG A 124 0.51 9.58 -3.56
N ARG A 125 0.58 8.51 -2.76
CA ARG A 125 1.81 8.14 -2.01
C ARG A 125 2.98 7.79 -2.92
N PHE A 126 2.74 7.23 -4.11
CA PHE A 126 3.79 7.01 -5.11
C PHE A 126 4.27 8.29 -5.82
N SER A 127 3.43 9.33 -5.84
CA SER A 127 3.65 10.56 -6.61
C SER A 127 4.11 11.75 -5.77
N MET A 128 3.99 11.66 -4.44
CA MET A 128 4.32 12.73 -3.52
C MET A 128 5.72 12.56 -2.93
N PRO A 129 6.61 13.55 -3.08
CA PRO A 129 7.39 14.02 -1.96
C PRO A 129 6.41 14.70 -0.98
N THR A 130 6.35 14.22 0.26
CA THR A 130 5.40 14.69 1.28
C THR A 130 5.44 16.23 1.39
N THR A 131 4.34 16.92 1.06
CA THR A 131 4.19 18.35 1.36
C THR A 131 4.05 18.51 2.87
N GLY A 132 5.09 19.05 3.51
CA GLY A 132 4.92 19.73 4.80
C GLY A 132 4.07 21.00 4.61
N LEU A 133 3.55 21.54 5.71
CA LEU A 133 2.76 22.78 5.75
C LEU A 133 3.46 24.01 5.11
N ASP A 134 4.74 23.91 4.74
CA ASP A 134 5.57 25.02 4.24
C ASP A 134 5.92 24.96 2.74
N GLY A 135 5.31 24.07 1.94
CA GLY A 135 5.51 24.06 0.48
C GLY A 135 6.91 23.69 -0.02
N GLN A 136 7.82 23.25 0.86
CA GLN A 136 9.11 22.69 0.51
C GLN A 136 8.96 21.21 0.13
N VAL A 137 9.46 20.83 -1.04
CA VAL A 137 9.59 19.44 -1.50
C VAL A 137 10.51 18.71 -0.53
N LYS A 138 9.94 17.97 0.43
CA LYS A 138 10.75 17.26 1.42
C LYS A 138 11.34 16.02 0.76
N GLN A 139 12.63 16.10 0.43
CA GLN A 139 13.44 14.93 0.12
C GLN A 139 13.45 14.02 1.35
N GLU A 140 12.98 12.77 1.20
CA GLU A 140 13.00 11.81 2.29
C GLU A 140 14.36 11.11 2.31
N ASN A 141 15.18 11.52 3.28
CA ASN A 141 16.48 10.92 3.56
C ASN A 141 16.30 9.75 4.52
N PHE A 142 16.64 8.55 4.06
CA PHE A 142 16.62 7.32 4.83
C PHE A 142 18.04 6.98 5.25
N ILE A 143 18.27 6.90 6.56
CA ILE A 143 19.54 6.45 7.12
C ILE A 143 19.43 4.95 7.36
N LEU A 144 20.33 4.18 6.74
CA LEU A 144 20.41 2.74 6.83
C LEU A 144 21.70 2.36 7.54
N GLY A 145 21.59 1.51 8.56
CA GLY A 145 22.71 1.05 9.37
C GLY A 145 23.21 2.10 10.37
N SER A 146 23.82 1.62 11.45
CA SER A 146 24.46 2.45 12.47
C SER A 146 25.97 2.33 12.39
N THR A 147 26.69 3.46 12.45
CA THR A 147 28.16 3.47 12.46
C THR A 147 28.77 2.76 13.68
N THR A 148 27.97 2.50 14.72
CA THR A 148 28.41 1.83 15.95
C THR A 148 28.23 0.32 15.93
N MET A 149 27.28 -0.21 15.14
CA MET A 149 26.92 -1.64 15.14
C MET A 149 27.17 -2.29 13.77
N ASP A 150 27.05 -1.52 12.69
CA ASP A 150 27.15 -2.00 11.32
C ASP A 150 28.44 -1.50 10.66
N GLN A 151 29.00 -2.36 9.78
CA GLN A 151 30.14 -1.98 8.95
C GLN A 151 29.74 -1.10 7.77
N VAL A 152 28.44 -0.98 7.48
CA VAL A 152 27.90 -0.17 6.39
C VAL A 152 26.92 0.85 6.96
N LYS A 153 27.10 2.10 6.54
CA LYS A 153 26.13 3.17 6.74
C LYS A 153 25.73 3.72 5.38
N GLY A 154 24.44 3.73 5.08
CA GLY A 154 23.87 4.35 3.89
C GLY A 154 23.00 5.55 4.25
N VAL A 155 23.06 6.64 3.49
CA VAL A 155 22.09 7.72 3.48
C VAL A 155 21.48 7.79 2.09
N LEU A 156 20.21 7.43 1.98
CA LEU A 156 19.51 7.23 0.72
C LEU A 156 18.38 8.25 0.58
N THR A 157 18.31 8.95 -0.55
CA THR A 157 17.25 9.93 -0.82
C THR A 157 16.29 9.34 -1.85
N LEU A 158 15.13 8.87 -1.39
CA LEU A 158 14.11 8.27 -2.25
C LEU A 158 13.01 9.29 -2.58
N GLN A 159 12.78 9.54 -3.87
CA GLN A 159 11.76 10.44 -4.39
C GLN A 159 10.78 9.64 -5.26
N GLY A 160 9.67 9.20 -4.66
CA GLY A 160 8.72 8.30 -5.31
C GLY A 160 9.40 6.98 -5.72
N GLU A 161 9.55 6.77 -7.03
CA GLU A 161 10.22 5.58 -7.59
C GLU A 161 11.72 5.77 -7.86
N ALA A 162 12.23 7.00 -7.77
CA ALA A 162 13.61 7.34 -8.10
C ALA A 162 14.45 7.49 -6.83
N LEU A 163 15.49 6.68 -6.71
CA LEU A 163 16.57 6.89 -5.76
C LEU A 163 17.48 7.98 -6.32
N ALA A 164 17.30 9.21 -5.83
CA ALA A 164 17.95 10.41 -6.33
C ALA A 164 19.39 10.53 -5.80
N GLN A 165 19.62 10.13 -4.56
CA GLN A 165 20.96 10.13 -3.96
C GLN A 165 21.15 8.85 -3.15
N ALA A 166 22.40 8.40 -3.11
CA ALA A 166 22.82 7.32 -2.24
C ALA A 166 24.26 7.56 -1.82
N ASP A 167 24.48 7.89 -0.56
CA ASP A 167 25.78 8.01 0.09
C ASP A 167 26.01 6.74 0.93
N ILE A 168 27.10 6.02 0.66
CA ILE A 168 27.43 4.75 1.30
C ILE A 168 28.84 4.85 1.89
N ASN A 169 28.95 4.54 3.17
CA ASN A 169 30.20 4.43 3.90
C ASN A 169 30.39 2.98 4.34
N LEU A 170 31.45 2.35 3.88
CA LEU A 170 31.82 0.96 4.17
C LEU A 170 33.12 0.93 4.97
N LYS A 171 33.08 0.40 6.18
CA LYS A 171 34.24 0.17 7.05
C LYS A 171 34.79 -1.22 6.78
N VAL A 172 36.05 -1.30 6.32
CA VAL A 172 36.64 -2.59 5.93
C VAL A 172 37.15 -3.33 7.18
N SER A 173 36.62 -4.51 7.51
CA SER A 173 36.95 -5.24 8.76
C SER A 173 38.45 -5.44 9.04
N LYS A 174 39.29 -5.52 8.00
CA LYS A 174 40.73 -5.81 8.12
C LYS A 174 41.64 -4.58 8.02
N SER A 175 41.08 -3.39 7.80
CA SER A 175 41.86 -2.15 7.69
C SER A 175 41.12 -0.99 8.37
N SER A 176 41.83 0.02 8.87
CA SER A 176 41.17 1.23 9.38
C SER A 176 40.59 2.12 8.25
N GLN A 177 40.52 1.61 7.02
CA GLN A 177 40.04 2.36 5.87
C GLN A 177 38.51 2.33 5.82
N VAL A 178 37.95 3.49 5.51
CA VAL A 178 36.53 3.67 5.21
C VAL A 178 36.43 4.02 3.73
N LEU A 179 35.72 3.18 2.98
CA LEU A 179 35.39 3.44 1.59
C LEU A 179 34.10 4.25 1.54
N HIS A 180 34.11 5.32 0.75
CA HIS A 180 32.97 6.20 0.56
C HIS A 180 32.56 6.20 -0.92
N PHE A 181 31.27 5.96 -1.15
CA PHE A 181 30.67 5.94 -2.48
C PHE A 181 29.40 6.77 -2.47
N GLN A 182 29.25 7.66 -3.45
CA GLN A 182 28.02 8.42 -3.61
C GLN A 182 27.51 8.35 -5.04
N PHE A 183 26.20 8.47 -5.23
CA PHE A 183 25.64 8.68 -6.56
C PHE A 183 26.19 9.96 -7.20
N ARG A 184 26.33 9.94 -8.51
CA ARG A 184 26.63 11.15 -9.30
C ARG A 184 25.43 12.09 -9.28
N ASP A 185 25.68 13.38 -9.16
CA ASP A 185 24.62 14.41 -9.07
C ASP A 185 23.71 14.47 -10.30
N ASP A 186 24.18 13.97 -11.45
CA ASP A 186 23.45 14.01 -12.73
C ASP A 186 22.56 12.78 -12.99
N LYS A 187 22.55 11.79 -12.08
CA LYS A 187 21.86 10.53 -12.31
C LYS A 187 20.97 10.10 -11.15
N GLN A 188 19.83 9.50 -11.50
CA GLN A 188 18.91 8.86 -10.55
C GLN A 188 18.70 7.39 -10.92
N TRP A 189 18.59 6.53 -9.90
CA TRP A 189 18.33 5.11 -10.09
C TRP A 189 16.84 4.81 -9.86
N LYS A 190 16.15 4.26 -10.85
CA LYS A 190 14.72 3.93 -10.71
C LYS A 190 14.54 2.54 -10.11
N LEU A 191 13.74 2.45 -9.06
CA LEU A 191 13.34 1.19 -8.44
C LEU A 191 12.14 0.62 -9.20
N GLN A 192 12.40 -0.35 -10.08
CA GLN A 192 11.38 -0.99 -10.92
C GLN A 192 10.19 -1.53 -10.12
N GLN A 193 10.44 -2.04 -8.91
CA GLN A 193 9.38 -2.55 -8.02
C GLN A 193 8.31 -1.49 -7.69
N ILE A 194 8.74 -0.26 -7.42
CA ILE A 194 7.85 0.86 -7.07
C ILE A 194 7.09 1.31 -8.31
N GLN A 195 7.77 1.40 -9.45
CA GLN A 195 7.15 1.74 -10.73
C GLN A 195 6.07 0.73 -11.13
N ASP A 196 6.39 -0.57 -11.08
CA ASP A 196 5.47 -1.64 -11.43
C ASP A 196 4.25 -1.66 -10.49
N ALA A 197 4.48 -1.45 -9.19
CA ALA A 197 3.39 -1.35 -8.22
C ALA A 197 2.46 -0.17 -8.54
N ARG A 198 3.03 1.02 -8.81
CA ARG A 198 2.27 2.21 -9.23
C ARG A 198 1.45 1.96 -10.50
N ASN A 199 2.04 1.29 -11.49
CA ASN A 199 1.35 0.95 -12.73
C ASN A 199 0.14 0.05 -12.49
N HIS A 200 0.27 -0.96 -11.63
CA HIS A 200 -0.85 -1.82 -11.24
C HIS A 200 -1.95 -1.07 -10.50
N VAL A 201 -1.61 -0.13 -9.61
CA VAL A 201 -2.59 0.73 -8.93
C VAL A 201 -3.35 1.60 -9.93
N ASN A 202 -2.65 2.20 -10.90
CA ASN A 202 -3.28 3.00 -11.95
C ASN A 202 -4.20 2.15 -12.83
N GLN A 203 -3.82 0.91 -13.14
CA GLN A 203 -4.67 -0.03 -13.86
C GLN A 203 -5.94 -0.37 -13.07
N ALA A 204 -5.82 -0.58 -11.75
CA ALA A 204 -6.98 -0.81 -10.88
C ALA A 204 -7.91 0.41 -10.84
N LEU A 205 -7.36 1.62 -10.74
CA LEU A 205 -8.13 2.86 -10.81
C LEU A 205 -8.86 3.03 -12.14
N GLN A 206 -8.23 2.69 -13.26
CA GLN A 206 -8.89 2.71 -14.57
C GLN A 206 -10.06 1.73 -14.65
N LEU A 207 -9.90 0.50 -14.13
CA LEU A 207 -10.99 -0.47 -14.06
C LEU A 207 -12.18 0.07 -13.25
N LEU A 208 -11.92 0.71 -12.11
CA LEU A 208 -12.95 1.32 -11.27
C LEU A 208 -13.59 2.56 -11.89
N SER A 209 -12.83 3.34 -12.68
CA SER A 209 -13.30 4.60 -13.28
C SER A 209 -14.06 4.39 -14.59
N SER A 210 -13.90 3.24 -15.25
CA SER A 210 -14.63 2.88 -16.48
C SER A 210 -16.14 2.72 -16.29
N ARG A 211 -16.62 2.70 -15.04
CA ARG A 211 -18.03 2.49 -14.66
C ARG A 211 -18.41 3.61 -13.70
N ASP A 212 -19.11 4.60 -14.23
CA ASP A 212 -19.53 5.77 -13.45
C ASP A 212 -20.72 5.45 -12.52
N GLU A 213 -21.15 6.44 -11.74
CA GLU A 213 -22.32 6.33 -10.86
C GLU A 213 -23.63 6.04 -11.63
N SER A 214 -23.65 6.27 -12.95
CA SER A 214 -24.81 5.99 -13.82
C SER A 214 -24.83 4.55 -14.34
N TYR A 215 -23.70 3.83 -14.25
CA TYR A 215 -23.59 2.47 -14.73
C TYR A 215 -24.42 1.50 -13.89
N ARG A 216 -25.45 0.88 -14.49
CA ARG A 216 -26.29 -0.10 -13.80
C ARG A 216 -25.80 -1.52 -14.06
N PHE A 217 -25.23 -2.14 -13.03
CA PHE A 217 -24.89 -3.56 -13.05
C PHE A 217 -26.13 -4.41 -13.25
N LYS A 218 -26.04 -5.39 -14.14
CA LYS A 218 -27.18 -6.28 -14.47
C LYS A 218 -27.12 -7.60 -13.73
N THR A 219 -25.93 -8.07 -13.38
CA THR A 219 -25.72 -9.39 -12.77
C THR A 219 -24.64 -9.35 -11.70
N GLY A 220 -24.76 -10.20 -10.68
CA GLY A 220 -23.68 -10.40 -9.71
C GLY A 220 -22.39 -10.91 -10.34
N ALA A 221 -22.49 -11.71 -11.41
CA ALA A 221 -21.32 -12.21 -12.15
C ALA A 221 -20.48 -11.09 -12.77
N GLU A 222 -21.12 -10.03 -13.24
CA GLU A 222 -20.46 -8.85 -13.78
C GLU A 222 -19.66 -8.08 -12.73
N VAL A 223 -20.23 -7.92 -11.54
CA VAL A 223 -19.56 -7.28 -10.41
C VAL A 223 -18.41 -8.16 -9.91
N ASN A 224 -18.61 -9.48 -9.82
CA ASN A 224 -17.55 -10.43 -9.46
C ASN A 224 -16.37 -10.35 -10.44
N LYS A 225 -16.63 -10.33 -11.75
CA LYS A 225 -15.57 -10.16 -12.76
C LYS A 225 -14.80 -8.85 -12.59
N LEU A 226 -15.46 -7.76 -12.21
CA LEU A 226 -14.79 -6.49 -11.89
C LEU A 226 -13.90 -6.63 -10.67
N MET A 227 -14.44 -7.17 -9.58
CA MET A 227 -13.71 -7.34 -8.33
C MET A 227 -12.51 -8.25 -8.53
N ASP A 228 -12.65 -9.33 -9.29
CA ASP A 228 -11.53 -10.22 -9.65
C ASP A 228 -10.44 -9.46 -10.41
N ALA A 229 -10.81 -8.65 -11.40
CA ALA A 229 -9.86 -7.85 -12.17
C ALA A 229 -9.14 -6.81 -11.29
N VAL A 230 -9.85 -6.13 -10.40
CA VAL A 230 -9.29 -5.16 -9.45
C VAL A 230 -8.37 -5.85 -8.44
N MET A 231 -8.83 -6.93 -7.81
CA MET A 231 -8.05 -7.72 -6.85
C MET A 231 -6.78 -8.28 -7.48
N LEU A 232 -6.83 -8.71 -8.75
CA LEU A 232 -5.65 -9.18 -9.48
C LEU A 232 -4.59 -8.08 -9.60
N GLN A 233 -4.99 -6.84 -9.93
CA GLN A 233 -4.06 -5.72 -10.01
C GLN A 233 -3.48 -5.37 -8.63
N LEU A 234 -4.31 -5.35 -7.58
CA LEU A 234 -3.86 -5.07 -6.21
C LEU A 234 -2.89 -6.15 -5.69
N ALA A 235 -3.18 -7.42 -5.95
CA ALA A 235 -2.29 -8.53 -5.60
C ALA A 235 -0.95 -8.43 -6.33
N ARG A 236 -0.97 -8.07 -7.63
CA ARG A 236 0.25 -7.83 -8.41
C ARG A 236 1.04 -6.64 -7.86
N ALA A 237 0.38 -5.53 -7.55
CA ALA A 237 1.02 -4.34 -6.97
C ALA A 237 1.70 -4.69 -5.64
N ARG A 238 0.99 -5.39 -4.74
CA ARG A 238 1.53 -5.87 -3.47
C ARG A 238 2.74 -6.77 -3.69
N ASN A 239 2.62 -7.77 -4.56
CA ASN A 239 3.69 -8.74 -4.82
C ASN A 239 4.97 -8.07 -5.35
N ARG A 240 4.86 -6.99 -6.15
CA ARG A 240 6.03 -6.23 -6.62
C ARG A 240 6.82 -5.58 -5.48
N LEU A 241 6.14 -5.14 -4.42
CA LEU A 241 6.78 -4.54 -3.24
C LEU A 241 7.25 -5.59 -2.23
N THR A 242 6.55 -6.72 -2.11
CA THR A 242 6.88 -7.75 -1.11
C THR A 242 7.91 -8.78 -1.59
N THR A 243 8.08 -8.94 -2.91
CA THR A 243 8.94 -9.97 -3.49
C THR A 243 10.04 -9.32 -4.32
N PRO A 244 11.25 -9.13 -3.77
CA PRO A 244 12.39 -8.62 -4.51
C PRO A 244 12.76 -9.54 -5.67
N ALA A 245 13.32 -8.97 -6.74
CA ALA A 245 13.83 -9.75 -7.86
C ALA A 245 15.08 -10.55 -7.45
N SER A 246 15.13 -11.82 -7.86
CA SER A 246 16.36 -12.61 -7.77
C SER A 246 17.24 -12.28 -8.96
N MET A 247 18.53 -12.11 -8.71
CA MET A 247 19.53 -11.75 -9.72
C MET A 247 20.80 -12.56 -9.50
N THR A 248 21.52 -12.88 -10.57
CA THR A 248 22.84 -13.52 -10.48
C THR A 248 23.93 -12.49 -10.18
N LEU A 249 25.08 -12.93 -9.64
CA LEU A 249 26.20 -12.02 -9.38
C LEU A 249 26.76 -11.36 -10.65
N PRO A 250 26.89 -12.04 -11.82
CA PRO A 250 27.30 -11.40 -13.06
C PRO A 250 26.32 -10.32 -13.55
N GLU A 251 25.01 -10.54 -13.44
CA GLU A 251 23.99 -9.54 -13.78
C GLU A 251 24.09 -8.32 -12.86
N LEU A 252 24.33 -8.53 -11.56
CA LEU A 252 24.54 -7.45 -10.61
C LEU A 252 25.79 -6.62 -10.96
N ALA A 253 26.91 -7.29 -11.25
CA ALA A 253 28.18 -6.64 -11.56
C ALA A 253 28.13 -5.81 -12.84
N THR A 254 27.33 -6.23 -13.82
CA THR A 254 27.15 -5.56 -15.11
C THR A 254 26.00 -4.56 -15.14
N SER A 255 25.22 -4.48 -14.05
CA SER A 255 24.10 -3.56 -13.91
C SER A 255 24.51 -2.10 -14.09
N GLY A 256 23.61 -1.31 -14.68
CA GLY A 256 23.76 0.14 -14.77
C GLY A 256 23.98 0.81 -13.40
N LEU A 257 23.52 0.18 -12.31
CA LEU A 257 23.71 0.65 -10.94
C LEU A 257 25.19 0.83 -10.58
N MET A 258 26.08 -0.07 -11.02
CA MET A 258 27.51 0.02 -10.70
C MET A 258 28.17 1.28 -11.30
N LYS A 259 27.55 1.85 -12.34
CA LYS A 259 28.00 3.05 -13.05
C LYS A 259 27.40 4.36 -12.51
N MET A 260 26.61 4.27 -11.43
CA MET A 260 25.97 5.42 -10.80
C MET A 260 26.87 6.15 -9.81
N PHE A 261 27.97 5.54 -9.38
CA PHE A 261 28.78 6.05 -8.28
C PHE A 261 29.96 6.94 -8.72
N SER A 262 30.33 7.89 -7.86
CA SER A 262 31.54 8.72 -7.93
C SER A 262 32.16 8.78 -6.52
N PRO A 263 33.38 8.27 -6.29
CA PRO A 263 34.26 7.64 -7.26
C PRO A 263 33.68 6.34 -7.85
N PRO A 264 34.16 5.87 -9.02
CA PRO A 264 33.73 4.61 -9.62
C PRO A 264 33.84 3.45 -8.63
N MET A 265 32.87 2.53 -8.68
CA MET A 265 32.85 1.36 -7.81
C MET A 265 34.14 0.52 -7.98
N PRO A 266 34.83 0.17 -6.88
CA PRO A 266 35.99 -0.73 -6.93
C PRO A 266 35.62 -2.10 -7.49
N GLY A 267 36.57 -2.77 -8.14
CA GLY A 267 36.35 -4.10 -8.76
C GLY A 267 36.10 -5.23 -7.75
N ASP A 268 36.34 -4.97 -6.46
CA ASP A 268 36.12 -5.89 -5.34
C ASP A 268 34.88 -5.54 -4.50
N VAL A 269 34.04 -4.60 -4.94
CA VAL A 269 32.81 -4.22 -4.23
C VAL A 269 31.62 -4.17 -5.21
N MET A 270 30.47 -4.67 -4.78
CA MET A 270 29.20 -4.46 -5.49
C MET A 270 28.12 -4.00 -4.54
N VAL A 271 27.17 -3.24 -5.06
CA VAL A 271 26.04 -2.68 -4.30
C VAL A 271 24.72 -3.05 -4.95
N ASN A 272 23.71 -3.39 -4.17
CA ASN A 272 22.36 -3.57 -4.66
C ASN A 272 21.34 -2.84 -3.79
N PHE A 273 20.28 -2.33 -4.44
CA PHE A 273 19.13 -1.71 -3.79
C PHE A 273 17.86 -2.44 -4.19
N TYR A 274 17.01 -2.73 -3.22
CA TYR A 274 15.70 -3.32 -3.47
C TYR A 274 14.72 -2.97 -2.37
N ILE A 275 13.43 -3.13 -2.65
CA ILE A 275 12.37 -3.01 -1.67
C ILE A 275 11.99 -4.41 -1.20
N ASN A 276 11.88 -4.59 0.12
CA ASN A 276 11.31 -5.78 0.73
C ASN A 276 10.19 -5.37 1.68
N LEU A 277 8.94 -5.61 1.28
CA LEU A 277 7.76 -5.18 2.02
C LEU A 277 7.72 -3.63 2.09
N SER A 278 7.81 -3.04 3.28
CA SER A 278 7.89 -1.60 3.53
C SER A 278 9.33 -1.12 3.76
N LYS A 279 10.34 -1.95 3.50
CA LYS A 279 11.74 -1.63 3.79
C LYS A 279 12.54 -1.37 2.52
N LEU A 280 13.31 -0.30 2.51
CA LEU A 280 14.38 -0.06 1.56
C LEU A 280 15.64 -0.79 2.06
N CYS A 281 16.14 -1.71 1.25
CA CYS A 281 17.31 -2.52 1.56
C CYS A 281 18.51 -2.08 0.73
N LEU A 282 19.66 -1.93 1.40
CA LEU A 282 20.98 -1.78 0.79
C LEU A 282 21.78 -3.04 1.11
N ALA A 283 22.27 -3.70 0.06
CA ALA A 283 23.20 -4.82 0.17
C ALA A 283 24.55 -4.43 -0.44
N VAL A 284 25.64 -4.65 0.31
CA VAL A 284 27.02 -4.43 -0.14
C VAL A 284 27.75 -5.76 -0.09
N TYR A 285 28.31 -6.16 -1.23
CA TYR A 285 29.08 -7.38 -1.39
C TYR A 285 30.56 -7.03 -1.51
N GLN A 286 31.39 -7.62 -0.67
CA GLN A 286 32.85 -7.58 -0.83
C GLN A 286 33.32 -8.84 -1.52
N LEU A 287 34.11 -8.69 -2.57
CA LEU A 287 34.57 -9.78 -3.42
C LEU A 287 36.04 -10.09 -3.18
N HIS A 288 36.39 -11.34 -3.40
CA HIS A 288 37.77 -11.81 -3.40
C HIS A 288 38.05 -12.52 -4.71
N VAL A 289 39.11 -12.12 -5.41
CA VAL A 289 39.53 -12.78 -6.65
C VAL A 289 40.14 -14.13 -6.31
N LEU A 290 39.58 -15.19 -6.89
CA LEU A 290 40.12 -16.54 -6.75
C LEU A 290 41.33 -16.72 -7.65
N GLN A 291 42.40 -17.29 -7.10
CA GLN A 291 43.59 -17.62 -7.88
C GLN A 291 43.30 -18.76 -8.87
N PRO A 292 43.92 -18.78 -10.06
CA PRO A 292 43.70 -19.82 -11.08
C PRO A 292 43.93 -21.25 -10.59
N ASN A 293 44.87 -21.44 -9.65
CA ASN A 293 45.30 -22.74 -9.13
C ASN A 293 44.49 -23.24 -7.93
N THR A 294 43.34 -22.62 -7.64
CA THR A 294 42.47 -23.05 -6.54
C THR A 294 41.93 -24.47 -6.76
N THR A 295 42.12 -25.35 -5.78
CA THR A 295 41.55 -26.71 -5.74
C THR A 295 40.08 -26.73 -5.31
N LYS A 296 39.50 -25.57 -4.93
CA LYS A 296 38.07 -25.48 -4.63
C LYS A 296 37.26 -25.78 -5.89
N ASN A 297 36.29 -26.71 -5.80
CA ASN A 297 35.29 -26.93 -6.84
C ASN A 297 34.55 -25.61 -7.12
N PHE A 298 34.82 -25.02 -8.28
CA PHE A 298 34.15 -23.80 -8.71
C PHE A 298 32.75 -24.14 -9.21
N LYS A 299 31.72 -23.67 -8.51
CA LYS A 299 30.32 -23.79 -8.93
C LYS A 299 29.68 -22.40 -8.90
N PRO A 300 29.37 -21.82 -10.07
CA PRO A 300 28.77 -20.49 -10.12
C PRO A 300 27.41 -20.50 -9.39
N ALA A 301 27.19 -19.48 -8.57
CA ALA A 301 25.95 -19.29 -7.85
C ALA A 301 24.81 -18.95 -8.82
N GLY A 302 23.63 -19.55 -8.59
CA GLY A 302 22.41 -19.21 -9.31
C GLY A 302 21.82 -17.87 -8.87
N SER A 303 20.63 -17.54 -9.37
CA SER A 303 19.92 -16.32 -8.99
C SER A 303 19.52 -16.34 -7.52
N SER A 304 19.73 -15.22 -6.82
CA SER A 304 19.26 -15.02 -5.45
C SER A 304 18.84 -13.56 -5.24
N VAL A 305 17.94 -13.30 -4.31
CA VAL A 305 17.64 -11.94 -3.83
C VAL A 305 18.83 -11.39 -3.04
N LEU A 306 19.46 -12.24 -2.23
CA LEU A 306 20.64 -11.91 -1.44
C LEU A 306 21.62 -13.08 -1.55
N HIS A 307 22.78 -12.84 -2.16
CA HIS A 307 23.86 -13.82 -2.19
C HIS A 307 24.51 -13.95 -0.82
N ASN A 308 25.09 -15.12 -0.55
CA ASN A 308 25.74 -15.41 0.73
C ASN A 308 27.26 -15.36 0.58
N PRO A 309 28.01 -15.15 1.68
CA PRO A 309 29.45 -15.41 1.68
C PRO A 309 29.77 -16.82 1.16
N GLY A 310 30.80 -16.93 0.33
CA GLY A 310 31.19 -18.17 -0.37
C GLY A 310 30.53 -18.37 -1.72
N SER A 311 29.53 -17.56 -2.12
CA SER A 311 28.99 -17.60 -3.48
C SER A 311 30.07 -17.24 -4.50
N THR A 312 30.26 -18.08 -5.51
CA THR A 312 31.27 -17.86 -6.56
C THR A 312 30.63 -17.50 -7.89
N PHE A 313 31.33 -16.73 -8.72
CA PHE A 313 30.90 -16.39 -10.07
C PHE A 313 32.11 -16.04 -10.94
N GLU A 314 31.89 -15.96 -12.25
CA GLU A 314 32.91 -15.58 -13.22
C GLU A 314 32.49 -14.30 -13.93
N LEU A 315 33.44 -13.37 -14.09
CA LEU A 315 33.25 -12.12 -14.81
C LEU A 315 34.57 -11.71 -15.47
N ASN A 316 34.53 -11.40 -16.77
CA ASN A 316 35.69 -10.96 -17.54
C ASN A 316 36.91 -11.90 -17.40
N ASN A 317 36.68 -13.22 -17.47
CA ASN A 317 37.71 -14.26 -17.32
C ASN A 317 38.40 -14.29 -15.93
N HIS A 318 37.83 -13.61 -14.94
CA HIS A 318 38.24 -13.70 -13.54
C HIS A 318 37.15 -14.40 -12.72
N ARG A 319 37.59 -15.25 -11.79
CA ARG A 319 36.71 -15.92 -10.83
C ARG A 319 36.69 -15.14 -9.53
N PHE A 320 35.50 -14.87 -9.03
CA PHE A 320 35.28 -14.14 -7.79
C PHE A 320 34.53 -15.01 -6.78
N GLU A 321 34.82 -14.80 -5.50
CA GLU A 321 34.10 -15.33 -4.35
C GLU A 321 33.57 -14.15 -3.52
N VAL A 322 32.30 -14.20 -3.11
CA VAL A 322 31.75 -13.23 -2.16
C VAL A 322 32.37 -13.50 -0.80
N SER A 323 33.20 -12.59 -0.31
CA SER A 323 33.86 -12.72 0.99
C SER A 323 32.96 -12.29 2.14
N HIS A 324 32.26 -11.17 1.99
CA HIS A 324 31.36 -10.62 3.00
C HIS A 324 30.12 -10.02 2.35
N VAL A 325 29.02 -10.03 3.11
CA VAL A 325 27.74 -9.44 2.72
C VAL A 325 27.26 -8.58 3.86
N HIS A 326 27.08 -7.29 3.59
CA HIS A 326 26.52 -6.34 4.53
C HIS A 326 25.15 -5.93 4.04
N LYS A 327 24.11 -6.23 4.82
CA LYS A 327 22.73 -5.82 4.51
C LYS A 327 22.25 -4.89 5.60
N VAL A 328 21.82 -3.71 5.20
CA VAL A 328 21.15 -2.73 6.08
C VAL A 328 19.80 -2.36 5.45
N GLU A 329 18.83 -2.06 6.30
CA GLU A 329 17.47 -1.75 5.86
C GLU A 329 16.83 -0.66 6.71
N CYS A 330 15.96 0.13 6.09
CA CYS A 330 15.18 1.17 6.75
C CYS A 330 13.72 1.09 6.31
N VAL A 331 12.79 1.34 7.23
CA VAL A 331 11.36 1.38 6.91
C VAL A 331 11.06 2.66 6.15
N VAL A 332 10.31 2.54 5.05
CA VAL A 332 9.77 3.64 4.26
C VAL A 332 8.28 3.79 4.65
N PRO A 333 7.91 4.80 5.44
CA PRO A 333 6.57 4.89 6.02
C PRO A 333 5.44 4.91 4.97
N TRP A 334 5.60 5.66 3.89
CA TRP A 334 4.57 5.73 2.85
C TRP A 334 4.39 4.42 2.07
N LEU A 335 5.43 3.57 1.96
CA LEU A 335 5.30 2.22 1.41
C LEU A 335 4.49 1.33 2.36
N ASN A 336 4.69 1.48 3.68
CA ASN A 336 3.88 0.79 4.67
C ASN A 336 2.40 1.17 4.57
N ASP A 337 2.10 2.47 4.51
CA ASP A 337 0.72 2.97 4.35
C ASP A 337 0.09 2.43 3.05
N THR A 338 0.87 2.40 1.97
CA THR A 338 0.43 1.87 0.67
C THR A 338 0.06 0.38 0.75
N LEU A 339 0.87 -0.44 1.44
CA LEU A 339 0.56 -1.85 1.67
C LEU A 339 -0.70 -2.04 2.53
N VAL A 340 -0.92 -1.16 3.50
CA VAL A 340 -2.17 -1.14 4.28
C VAL A 340 -3.36 -0.81 3.39
N PHE A 341 -3.26 0.19 2.52
CA PHE A 341 -4.32 0.50 1.55
C PHE A 341 -4.63 -0.68 0.65
N PHE A 342 -3.62 -1.38 0.12
CA PHE A 342 -3.84 -2.59 -0.68
C PHE A 342 -4.59 -3.67 0.09
N THR A 343 -4.27 -3.87 1.36
CA THR A 343 -4.91 -4.86 2.21
C THR A 343 -6.39 -4.51 2.46
N ILE A 344 -6.67 -3.26 2.79
CA ILE A 344 -8.05 -2.76 3.00
C ILE A 344 -8.84 -2.90 1.70
N SER A 345 -8.29 -2.48 0.56
CA SER A 345 -8.96 -2.59 -0.75
C SER A 345 -9.25 -4.05 -1.12
N LEU A 346 -8.31 -4.96 -0.92
CA LEU A 346 -8.53 -6.40 -1.16
C LEU A 346 -9.66 -6.95 -0.28
N GLN A 347 -9.71 -6.55 1.00
CA GLN A 347 -10.77 -6.95 1.92
C GLN A 347 -12.14 -6.42 1.48
N LEU A 348 -12.24 -5.16 1.07
CA LEU A 348 -13.47 -4.57 0.55
C LEU A 348 -13.97 -5.28 -0.70
N CYS A 349 -13.07 -5.60 -1.65
CA CYS A 349 -13.42 -6.38 -2.83
C CYS A 349 -13.96 -7.77 -2.45
N GLN A 350 -13.30 -8.47 -1.53
CA GLN A 350 -13.73 -9.80 -1.10
C GLN A 350 -15.08 -9.75 -0.37
N GLN A 351 -15.29 -8.79 0.54
CA GLN A 351 -16.57 -8.60 1.22
C GLN A 351 -17.72 -8.36 0.24
N LEU A 352 -17.49 -7.56 -0.81
CA LEU A 352 -18.50 -7.33 -1.83
C LEU A 352 -18.82 -8.62 -2.60
N LYS A 353 -17.80 -9.39 -3.00
CA LYS A 353 -17.96 -10.68 -3.67
C LYS A 353 -18.73 -11.69 -2.80
N ASP A 354 -18.43 -11.75 -1.51
CA ASP A 354 -19.10 -12.65 -0.57
C ASP A 354 -20.59 -12.29 -0.46
N LYS A 355 -20.93 -11.01 -0.30
CA LYS A 355 -22.32 -10.54 -0.31
C LYS A 355 -23.03 -10.96 -1.61
N ILE A 356 -22.44 -10.68 -2.76
CA ILE A 356 -23.03 -11.03 -4.07
C ILE A 356 -23.23 -12.55 -4.21
N SER A 357 -22.27 -13.33 -3.73
CA SER A 357 -22.31 -14.80 -3.82
C SER A 357 -23.42 -15.37 -2.94
N VAL A 358 -23.62 -14.84 -1.73
CA VAL A 358 -24.73 -15.22 -0.84
C VAL A 358 -26.08 -14.93 -1.50
N PHE A 359 -26.27 -13.75 -2.08
CA PHE A 359 -27.52 -13.44 -2.76
C PHE A 359 -27.73 -14.30 -4.02
N SER A 360 -26.66 -14.57 -4.78
CA SER A 360 -26.74 -15.41 -5.98
C SER A 360 -27.03 -16.87 -5.64
N SER A 361 -26.49 -17.39 -4.52
CA SER A 361 -26.76 -18.76 -4.07
C SER A 361 -28.17 -18.90 -3.49
N LEU A 362 -28.66 -17.92 -2.74
CA LEU A 362 -30.06 -17.89 -2.28
C LEU A 362 -31.04 -17.91 -3.45
N TRP A 363 -30.71 -17.22 -4.54
CA TRP A 363 -31.49 -17.23 -5.78
C TRP A 363 -31.45 -18.58 -6.51
N ASN A 364 -30.29 -19.24 -6.56
CA ASN A 364 -30.11 -20.53 -7.24
C ASN A 364 -30.55 -21.75 -6.41
N TYR A 365 -30.49 -21.68 -5.08
CA TYR A 365 -30.81 -22.79 -4.15
C TYR A 365 -32.31 -22.93 -3.88
N ARG A 366 -33.12 -21.98 -4.35
CA ARG A 366 -34.56 -22.18 -4.51
C ARG A 366 -34.90 -22.40 -6.00
N PRO A 367 -34.51 -23.54 -6.62
CA PRO A 367 -35.17 -23.97 -7.83
C PRO A 367 -36.59 -24.36 -7.41
N PHE A 368 -37.55 -23.51 -7.76
CA PHE A 368 -38.97 -23.83 -7.61
C PHE A 368 -39.48 -24.44 -8.90
#